data_AF-A0A2U2YXZ1-F1
#
_entry.id   AF-A0A2U2YXZ1-F1
#
_cell.length_a   1.000
_cell.length_b   1.000
_cell.length_c   1.000
_cell.angle_alpha   90.00
_cell.angle_beta   90.00
_cell.angle_gamma   90.00
#
_symmetry.space_group_name_H-M   'P 1'
#
loop_
_entity.id
_entity.type
_entity.pdbx_description
1 polymer ?
#
loop_
_entity_poly.entity_id
_entity_poly.type
_entity_poly.pdbx_seq_one_letter_code
_entity_poly.pdbx_strand_id
1 'polypeptide(L)' 'MTDATSAPECRQHGPMTLHTGDQSPAQRFTGTWYTCTDPTCWSAVLYPSTELVAALEAQGRPAKAP' A
#
# COMPACT_ATOMS: atom_id res chain seq x y z
N MET A 1 12.43 -12.00 -8.62
CA MET A 1 12.85 -10.62 -8.89
C MET A 1 11.66 -9.75 -8.53
N THR A 2 11.60 -9.30 -7.27
CA THR A 2 10.53 -8.41 -6.81
C THR A 2 10.83 -7.07 -7.43
N ASP A 3 10.01 -6.68 -8.41
CA ASP A 3 10.06 -5.36 -9.02
C ASP A 3 10.14 -4.32 -7.91
N ALA A 4 11.13 -3.44 -7.99
CA ALA A 4 11.20 -2.28 -7.14
C ALA A 4 10.07 -1.34 -7.56
N THR A 5 8.85 -1.64 -7.12
CA THR A 5 7.73 -0.70 -7.16
C THR A 5 8.23 0.56 -6.47
N SER A 6 8.51 1.58 -7.27
CA SER A 6 8.98 2.85 -6.77
C SER A 6 7.99 3.31 -5.71
N ALA A 7 8.49 3.67 -4.53
CA ALA A 7 7.63 4.08 -3.43
C ALA A 7 6.64 5.15 -3.93
N PRO A 8 5.35 5.07 -3.55
CA PRO A 8 4.36 6.03 -4.01
C PRO A 8 4.79 7.45 -3.66
N GLU A 9 4.36 8.41 -4.47
CA GLU A 9 4.67 9.82 -4.25
C GLU A 9 3.48 10.56 -3.64
N CYS A 10 3.75 11.29 -2.56
CA CYS A 10 2.90 12.37 -2.09
C CYS A 10 3.00 13.53 -3.09
N ARG A 11 1.84 14.02 -3.56
CA ARG A 11 1.78 15.12 -4.55
C ARG A 11 2.47 16.41 -4.11
N GLN A 12 2.68 16.60 -2.80
CA GLN A 12 3.26 17.81 -2.22
C GLN A 12 4.71 17.63 -1.75
N HIS A 13 5.08 16.45 -1.27
CA HIS A 13 6.34 16.23 -0.54
C HIS A 13 7.23 15.14 -1.17
N GLY A 14 6.81 14.54 -2.28
CA GLY A 14 7.60 13.53 -2.99
C GLY A 14 7.45 12.12 -2.39
N PRO A 15 8.50 11.28 -2.44
CA PRO A 15 8.39 9.86 -2.06
C PRO A 15 7.86 9.64 -0.64
N MET A 16 6.93 8.69 -0.52
CA MET A 16 6.35 8.25 0.75
C MET A 16 7.18 7.12 1.36
N THR A 17 7.08 6.95 2.67
CA THR A 17 7.75 5.86 3.39
C THR A 17 6.77 4.77 3.77
N LEU A 18 7.27 3.54 3.91
CA LEU A 18 6.49 2.43 4.45
C LEU A 18 6.05 2.77 5.89
N HIS A 19 4.78 2.47 6.21
CA HIS A 19 4.30 2.54 7.58
C HIS A 19 4.81 1.33 8.37
N THR A 20 5.88 1.52 9.14
CA THR A 20 6.63 0.44 9.82
C THR A 20 6.07 0.05 11.20
N GLY A 21 4.77 0.24 11.44
CA GLY A 21 4.14 -0.20 12.70
C GLY A 21 4.00 -1.72 12.79
N ASP A 22 3.78 -2.23 14.01
CA ASP A 22 3.42 -3.63 14.23
C ASP A 22 2.05 -3.92 13.58
N GLN A 23 2.09 -4.44 12.35
CA GLN A 23 0.89 -4.82 11.63
C GLN A 23 0.42 -6.20 12.07
N SER A 24 -0.86 -6.30 12.44
CA SER A 24 -1.57 -7.56 12.61
C SER A 24 -1.61 -8.36 11.30
N PRO A 25 -1.82 -9.69 11.35
CA PRO A 25 -1.96 -10.51 10.14
C PRO A 25 -3.05 -10.00 9.19
N ALA A 26 -4.18 -9.50 9.72
CA ALA A 26 -5.26 -8.93 8.90
C ALA A 26 -4.83 -7.65 8.16
N GLN A 27 -4.01 -6.81 8.80
CA GLN A 27 -3.48 -5.61 8.15
C GLN A 27 -2.50 -5.96 7.04
N ARG A 28 -1.62 -6.95 7.25
CA ARG A 28 -0.70 -7.46 6.22
C ARG A 28 -1.45 -8.08 5.04
N PHE A 29 -2.49 -8.86 5.32
CA PHE A 29 -3.37 -9.40 4.28
C PHE A 29 -4.01 -8.30 3.45
N THR A 30 -4.34 -7.15 4.05
CA THR A 30 -4.99 -6.07 3.32
C THR A 30 -4.04 -5.40 2.33
N GLY A 31 -2.79 -5.15 2.71
CA GLY A 31 -1.81 -4.56 1.81
C GLY A 31 -0.64 -3.83 2.47
N THR A 32 0.09 -3.12 1.64
CA THR A 32 1.25 -2.31 2.03
C THR A 32 0.84 -0.86 2.19
N TRP A 33 0.98 -0.32 3.40
CA TRP A 33 0.60 1.05 3.73
C TRP A 33 1.83 1.97 3.67
N TYR A 34 1.73 3.06 2.90
CA TYR A 34 2.72 4.12 2.84
C TYR A 34 2.15 5.44 3.38
N THR A 35 3.00 6.20 4.06
CA THR A 35 2.67 7.52 4.64
C THR A 35 3.65 8.58 4.16
N CYS A 36 3.17 9.80 3.98
CA CYS A 36 4.02 10.95 3.71
C CYS A 36 5.07 11.13 4.82
N THR A 37 6.26 11.59 4.44
CA THR A 37 7.37 11.84 5.37
C THR A 37 7.23 13.16 6.12
N ASP A 38 6.49 14.14 5.56
CA ASP A 38 6.16 15.37 6.25
C ASP A 38 5.14 15.11 7.40
N PRO A 39 5.45 15.48 8.66
CA PRO A 39 4.64 15.16 9.83
C PRO A 39 3.30 15.90 9.90
N THR A 40 3.14 16.97 9.13
CA THR A 40 1.89 17.74 9.03
C THR A 40 1.04 17.31 7.83
N CYS A 41 1.59 16.48 6.95
CA CYS A 41 0.91 15.95 5.78
C CYS A 41 0.26 14.60 6.08
N TRP A 42 -1.05 14.52 5.88
CA TRP A 42 -1.85 13.33 6.20
C TRP A 42 -2.04 12.43 4.97
N SER A 43 -1.25 12.66 3.91
CA SER A 43 -1.30 11.84 2.70
C SER A 43 -0.81 10.43 3.02
N ALA A 44 -1.63 9.45 2.65
CA ALA A 44 -1.40 8.03 2.86
C ALA A 44 -1.94 7.25 1.66
N VAL A 45 -1.32 6.12 1.34
CA VAL A 45 -1.83 5.20 0.32
C VAL A 45 -1.68 3.76 0.79
N LEU A 46 -2.69 2.95 0.51
CA LEU A 46 -2.70 1.52 0.76
C LEU A 46 -2.69 0.79 -0.58
N TYR A 47 -1.64 0.04 -0.83
CA TYR A 47 -1.49 -0.80 -2.00
C TYR A 47 -1.95 -2.21 -1.66
N PRO A 48 -3.03 -2.72 -2.30
CA PRO A 48 -3.58 -4.04 -1.97
C PRO A 48 -2.51 -5.14 -2.06
N SER A 49 -2.55 -6.10 -1.14
CA SER A 49 -1.68 -7.28 -1.22
C SER A 49 -2.06 -8.15 -2.43
N THR A 50 -1.12 -8.96 -2.91
CA THR A 50 -1.39 -9.96 -3.94
C THR A 50 -2.46 -10.96 -3.52
N GLU A 51 -2.49 -11.32 -2.24
CA GLU A 51 -3.46 -12.27 -1.65
C GLU A 51 -4.88 -11.69 -1.65
N LEU A 52 -5.02 -10.42 -1.29
CA LEU A 52 -6.31 -9.72 -1.33
C LEU A 52 -6.80 -9.55 -2.77
N VAL A 53 -5.91 -9.20 -3.70
CA VAL A 53 -6.27 -9.07 -5.13
C VAL A 53 -6.80 -10.40 -5.67
N ALA A 54 -6.08 -11.51 -5.44
CA ALA A 54 -6.53 -12.82 -5.88
C ALA A 54 -7.89 -13.22 -5.26
N ALA A 55 -8.11 -12.91 -3.97
CA ALA A 55 -9.38 -13.19 -3.29
C ALA A 55 -10.55 -12.37 -3.85
N LEU A 56 -10.32 -11.11 -4.26
CA LEU A 56 -11.33 -10.25 -4.87
C LEU A 56 -11.63 -10.68 -6.32
N GLU A 57 -10.61 -11.03 -7.09
CA GLU A 57 -10.76 -11.55 -8.45
C GLU A 57 -11.57 -12.85 -8.49
N ALA A 58 -11.33 -13.77 -7.55
CA ALA A 58 -12.11 -15.00 -7.41
C ALA A 58 -13.61 -14.75 -7.14
N GLN A 59 -13.96 -13.57 -6.61
CA GLN A 59 -15.33 -13.14 -6.37
C GLN A 59 -15.93 -12.36 -7.56
N GLY A 60 -15.20 -12.24 -8.68
CA GLY A 60 -15.60 -11.41 -9.82
C GLY A 60 -15.51 -9.90 -9.53
N ARG A 61 -14.74 -9.50 -8.51
CA ARG A 61 -14.54 -8.10 -8.12
C ARG A 61 -13.11 -7.69 -8.47
N PRO A 62 -12.87 -7.08 -9.64
CA PRO A 62 -11.52 -6.73 -10.04
C PRO A 62 -10.91 -5.73 -9.05
N ALA A 63 -9.71 -6.02 -8.58
CA ALA A 63 -8.88 -5.12 -7.78
C ALA A 63 -7.54 -4.94 -8.49
N LYS A 64 -7.03 -3.70 -8.53
CA LYS A 64 -5.76 -3.41 -9.18
C LYS A 64 -4.68 -3.19 -8.12
N ALA A 65 -3.66 -4.04 -8.13
CA ALA A 65 -2.39 -3.76 -7.47
C ALA A 65 -1.63 -2.65 -8.24
N PRO A 66 -0.72 -1.92 -7.57
CA PRO A 66 0.03 -0.82 -8.18
C PRO A 66 0.77 -1.21 -9.45
#